data_AF-A0A8S3UKJ3-F1
#
_entry.id   AF-A0A8S3UKJ3-F1
#
_cell.length_a   1.000
_cell.length_b   1.000
_cell.length_c   1.000
_cell.angle_alpha   90.00
_cell.angle_beta   90.00
_cell.angle_gamma   90.00
#
_symmetry.space_group_name_H-M   'P 1'
#
loop_
_entity.id
_entity.type
_entity.pdbx_description
1 polymer ?
#
loop_
_entity_poly.entity_id
_entity_poly.type
_entity_poly.pdbx_seq_one_letter_code
_entity_poly.pdbx_strand_id
1 'polypeptide(L)'
;MTSQREGNKGDKHDCKALTDINETIQEVKTSNAFREIEQTLHEVVNNLKILSTNRTDNLESIENKRRQIEVEIKQARTKVNHHLDQLQDGLIKELMAVQQQESIKIQNILTSLDSKKEITELKVFFDNIKQKASDLQAFLTMKEIEKASAANHLNISKFGDISVSSDPCQLFIHKRKDRQAQIMLAVPTRNISNLVLRLHKHIDPKLSDIQGCSLLPKGRMVFSCYEQEKIRVHKSNGSKDYEINDIGKAVDVVFIGGGCIAVTSGHSNKINKDGNIYAVENLTHNVVVISPGGQRYRQLLSRDDGLSYPQVLHYDISTNKLLVANAVNDAFVYDVK
;
A
#
# COMPACT_ATOMS: atom_id res chain seq x y z
N MET A 1 80.25 0.19 103.34
CA MET A 1 79.33 -0.97 103.51
C MET A 1 78.28 -0.53 104.52
N THR A 2 76.98 -0.49 104.26
CA THR A 2 76.18 -1.24 103.28
C THR A 2 74.84 -0.51 103.06
N SER A 3 74.56 -0.24 101.78
CA SER A 3 73.29 -0.12 101.06
C SER A 3 72.01 0.31 101.79
N GLN A 4 71.52 1.48 101.36
CA GLN A 4 70.13 1.93 101.46
C GLN A 4 69.18 0.93 100.79
N ARG A 5 68.06 0.62 101.46
CA ARG A 5 66.88 -0.01 100.87
C ARG A 5 65.89 1.08 100.49
N GLU A 6 65.89 1.47 99.23
CA GLU A 6 64.81 2.24 98.63
C GLU A 6 63.60 1.31 98.39
N GLY A 7 62.43 1.87 98.67
CA GLY A 7 61.16 1.17 98.60
C GLY A 7 60.78 0.79 97.18
N ASN A 8 60.16 -0.38 97.04
CA ASN A 8 59.41 -0.72 95.85
C ASN A 8 57.94 -0.87 96.25
N LYS A 9 57.22 0.25 96.25
CA LYS A 9 55.75 0.25 96.27
C LYS A 9 55.34 -0.18 94.86
N GLY A 10 55.24 -1.49 94.64
CA GLY A 10 54.67 -2.05 93.43
C GLY A 10 53.26 -1.48 93.23
N ASP A 11 53.04 -0.91 92.04
CA ASP A 11 51.81 -0.28 91.60
C ASP A 11 50.58 -1.19 91.83
N LYS A 12 49.79 -0.87 92.86
CA LYS A 12 48.46 -1.46 93.07
C LYS A 12 47.43 -1.00 92.02
N HIS A 13 47.79 -0.06 91.16
CA HIS A 13 46.91 0.44 90.08
C HIS A 13 46.86 -0.49 88.87
N ASP A 14 47.95 -1.21 88.53
CA ASP A 14 47.97 -2.12 87.39
C ASP A 14 47.15 -3.40 87.63
N CYS A 15 47.15 -3.91 88.86
CA CYS A 15 46.33 -5.08 89.20
C CYS A 15 44.84 -4.79 89.11
N LYS A 16 44.38 -3.57 89.45
CA LYS A 16 42.95 -3.24 89.40
C LYS A 16 42.44 -3.13 87.96
N ALA A 17 43.19 -2.48 87.07
CA ALA A 17 42.88 -2.42 85.65
C ALA A 17 42.87 -3.83 85.00
N LEU A 18 43.82 -4.69 85.37
CA LEU A 18 43.83 -6.09 84.92
C LEU A 18 42.65 -6.88 85.46
N THR A 19 42.19 -6.62 86.69
CA THR A 19 41.03 -7.29 87.29
C THR A 19 39.73 -6.85 86.62
N ASP A 20 39.57 -5.54 86.39
CA ASP A 20 38.41 -4.96 85.69
C ASP A 20 38.31 -5.48 84.25
N ILE A 21 39.44 -5.59 83.54
CA ILE A 21 39.49 -6.21 82.22
C ILE A 21 39.11 -7.70 82.29
N ASN A 22 39.58 -8.44 83.31
CA ASN A 22 39.27 -9.86 83.44
C ASN A 22 37.79 -10.09 83.81
N GLU A 23 37.19 -9.21 84.62
CA GLU A 23 35.75 -9.21 84.92
C GLU A 23 34.93 -8.90 83.67
N THR A 24 35.32 -7.88 82.90
CA THR A 24 34.66 -7.54 81.64
C THR A 24 34.77 -8.70 80.63
N ILE A 25 35.93 -9.38 80.58
CA ILE A 25 36.12 -10.58 79.75
C ILE A 25 35.24 -11.74 80.23
N GLN A 26 35.06 -11.92 81.54
CA GLN A 26 34.17 -12.95 82.07
C GLN A 26 32.70 -12.62 81.84
N GLU A 27 32.28 -11.36 81.96
CA GLU A 27 30.92 -10.90 81.61
C GLU A 27 30.63 -11.08 80.12
N VAL A 28 31.59 -10.76 79.26
CA VAL A 28 31.49 -10.97 77.81
C VAL A 28 31.44 -12.46 77.46
N LYS A 29 32.20 -13.31 78.16
CA LYS A 29 32.18 -14.78 77.97
C LYS A 29 30.93 -15.46 78.53
N THR A 30 30.34 -14.91 79.58
CA THR A 30 29.10 -15.42 80.19
C THR A 30 27.85 -14.78 79.59
N SER A 31 28.00 -13.69 78.83
CA SER A 31 26.92 -13.03 78.12
C SER A 31 26.35 -13.93 77.03
N ASN A 32 25.04 -14.17 77.12
CA ASN A 32 24.28 -14.89 76.10
C ASN A 32 24.27 -14.19 74.73
N ALA A 33 24.72 -12.94 74.64
CA ALA A 33 24.70 -12.14 73.41
C ALA A 33 25.48 -12.81 72.27
N PHE A 34 26.64 -13.40 72.53
CA PHE A 34 27.40 -14.10 71.48
C PHE A 34 26.71 -15.38 71.00
N ARG A 35 26.06 -16.10 71.91
CA ARG A 35 25.28 -17.30 71.57
C ARG A 35 24.03 -16.95 70.76
N GLU A 36 23.35 -15.85 71.10
CA GLU A 36 22.21 -15.33 70.35
C GLU A 36 22.63 -14.85 68.95
N ILE A 37 23.77 -14.17 68.83
CA ILE A 37 24.35 -13.78 67.54
C ILE A 37 24.66 -15.03 66.70
N GLU A 38 25.28 -16.05 67.30
CA GLU A 38 25.60 -17.31 66.61
C GLU A 38 24.34 -18.04 66.12
N GLN A 39 23.30 -18.11 66.96
CA GLN A 39 22.00 -18.70 66.59
C GLN A 39 21.33 -17.93 65.45
N THR A 40 21.33 -16.60 65.52
CA THR A 40 20.76 -15.74 64.48
C THR A 40 21.53 -15.90 63.17
N LEU A 41 22.87 -15.97 63.23
CA LEU A 41 23.69 -16.24 62.05
C LEU A 41 23.40 -17.62 61.45
N HIS A 42 23.22 -18.66 62.27
CA HIS A 42 22.82 -19.99 61.81
C HIS A 42 21.46 -19.97 61.10
N GLU A 43 20.48 -19.25 61.64
CA GLU A 43 19.16 -19.09 61.05
C GLU A 43 19.24 -18.36 59.70
N VAL A 44 20.01 -17.27 59.63
CA VAL A 44 20.25 -16.53 58.38
C VAL A 44 20.89 -17.45 57.33
N VAL A 45 21.92 -18.23 57.69
CA VAL A 45 22.56 -19.17 56.76
C VAL A 45 21.57 -20.24 56.26
N ASN A 46 20.71 -20.76 57.13
CA ASN A 46 19.70 -21.74 56.74
C ASN A 46 18.65 -21.12 55.79
N ASN A 47 18.18 -19.92 56.09
CA ASN A 47 17.26 -19.19 55.23
C ASN A 47 17.87 -18.88 53.85
N LEU A 48 19.16 -18.51 53.81
CA LEU A 48 19.87 -18.31 52.54
C LEU A 48 20.01 -19.61 51.73
N LYS A 49 20.25 -20.75 52.38
CA LYS A 49 20.25 -22.06 51.70
C LYS A 49 18.89 -22.39 51.10
N ILE A 50 17.81 -22.23 51.86
CA ILE A 50 16.44 -22.46 51.38
C ILE A 50 16.14 -21.55 50.18
N LEU A 51 16.49 -20.26 50.28
CA LEU A 51 16.28 -19.30 49.20
C LEU A 51 17.08 -19.65 47.94
N SER A 52 18.30 -20.16 48.09
CA SER A 52 19.12 -20.65 46.96
C SER A 52 18.50 -21.87 46.28
N THR A 53 17.98 -22.82 47.05
CA THR A 53 17.30 -24.01 46.50
C THR A 53 16.02 -23.60 45.77
N ASN A 54 15.16 -22.81 46.42
CA ASN A 54 13.91 -22.32 45.82
C ASN A 54 14.17 -21.53 44.52
N ARG A 55 15.24 -20.74 44.48
CA ARG A 55 15.63 -20.02 43.25
C ARG A 55 15.98 -20.98 42.12
N THR A 56 16.69 -22.06 42.42
CA THR A 56 17.11 -23.05 41.44
C THR A 56 15.89 -23.82 40.90
N ASP A 57 15.01 -24.26 41.78
CA ASP A 57 13.78 -24.98 41.41
C ASP A 57 12.83 -24.10 40.58
N ASN A 58 12.71 -22.82 40.94
CA ASN A 58 11.92 -21.86 40.18
C ASN A 58 12.50 -21.62 38.79
N LEU A 59 13.83 -21.52 38.66
CA LEU A 59 14.48 -21.37 37.35
C LEU A 59 14.22 -22.59 36.47
N GLU A 60 14.34 -23.80 37.01
CA GLU A 60 14.06 -25.03 36.27
C GLU A 60 12.58 -25.11 35.86
N SER A 61 11.66 -24.77 36.78
CA SER A 61 10.22 -24.73 36.49
C SER A 61 9.87 -23.73 35.38
N ILE A 62 10.47 -22.53 35.42
CA ILE A 62 10.29 -21.50 34.38
C ILE A 62 10.86 -21.99 33.05
N GLU A 63 12.02 -22.62 33.05
CA GLU A 63 12.64 -23.13 31.82
C GLU A 63 11.81 -24.24 31.19
N ASN A 64 11.24 -25.15 32.00
CA ASN A 64 10.34 -26.19 31.53
C ASN A 64 9.05 -25.61 30.95
N LYS A 65 8.44 -24.62 31.61
CA LYS A 65 7.27 -23.91 31.08
C LYS A 65 7.58 -23.18 29.77
N ARG A 66 8.75 -22.54 29.67
CA ARG A 66 9.20 -21.88 28.43
C ARG A 66 9.29 -22.89 27.28
N ARG A 67 9.93 -24.04 27.51
CA ARG A 67 10.05 -25.11 26.49
C ARG A 67 8.68 -25.65 26.07
N GLN A 68 7.76 -25.82 27.03
CA GLN A 68 6.39 -26.25 26.73
C GLN A 68 5.66 -25.23 25.84
N ILE A 69 5.72 -23.94 26.19
CA ILE A 69 5.12 -22.86 25.39
C ILE A 69 5.71 -22.82 23.98
N GLU A 70 7.03 -23.01 23.83
CA GLU A 70 7.66 -23.06 22.51
C GLU A 70 7.15 -24.22 21.64
N VAL A 71 6.90 -25.38 22.24
CA VAL A 71 6.32 -26.54 21.54
C VAL A 71 4.87 -26.25 21.14
N GLU A 72 4.06 -25.70 22.03
CA GLU A 72 2.67 -25.34 21.76
C GLU A 72 2.56 -24.28 20.66
N ILE A 73 3.42 -23.25 20.67
CA ILE A 73 3.48 -22.25 19.61
C ILE A 73 3.85 -22.88 18.26
N LYS A 74 4.83 -23.80 18.24
CA LYS A 74 5.19 -24.51 17.00
C LYS A 74 4.03 -25.33 16.46
N GLN A 75 3.31 -26.05 17.33
CA GLN A 75 2.12 -26.83 16.93
C GLN A 75 0.96 -25.95 16.46
N ALA A 76 0.74 -24.80 17.11
CA ALA A 76 -0.28 -23.84 16.67
C ALA A 76 0.07 -23.28 15.28
N ARG A 77 1.33 -22.91 15.05
CA ARG A 77 1.81 -22.43 13.75
C ARG A 77 1.62 -23.46 12.64
N THR A 78 1.96 -24.73 12.88
CA THR A 78 1.78 -25.77 11.85
C THR A 78 0.31 -26.02 11.53
N LYS A 79 -0.58 -26.00 12.53
CA LYS A 79 -2.04 -26.10 12.30
C LYS A 79 -2.60 -24.93 11.49
N VAL A 80 -2.20 -23.70 11.83
CA VAL A 80 -2.63 -22.49 11.11
C VAL A 80 -2.14 -22.53 9.67
N ASN A 81 -0.86 -22.85 9.46
CA ASN A 81 -0.30 -22.95 8.10
C ASN A 81 -1.03 -24.01 7.28
N HIS A 82 -1.26 -25.20 7.85
CA HIS A 82 -2.00 -26.24 7.14
C HIS A 82 -3.43 -25.81 6.76
N HIS A 83 -4.11 -25.07 7.63
CA HIS A 83 -5.44 -24.54 7.33
C HIS A 83 -5.41 -23.46 6.23
N LEU A 84 -4.40 -22.59 6.25
CA LEU A 84 -4.20 -21.59 5.20
C LEU A 84 -3.88 -22.24 3.85
N ASP A 85 -3.05 -23.27 3.83
CA ASP A 85 -2.74 -24.04 2.61
C ASP A 85 -4.01 -24.67 2.03
N GLN A 86 -4.86 -25.28 2.88
CA GLN A 86 -6.15 -25.85 2.45
C GLN A 86 -7.11 -24.80 1.90
N LEU A 87 -7.21 -23.63 2.54
CA LEU A 87 -8.03 -22.52 2.07
C LEU A 87 -7.52 -21.97 0.73
N GLN A 88 -6.20 -21.82 0.61
CA GLN A 88 -5.56 -21.38 -0.63
C GLN A 88 -5.84 -22.36 -1.77
N ASP A 89 -5.67 -23.66 -1.54
CA ASP A 89 -5.98 -24.70 -2.53
C ASP A 89 -7.46 -24.72 -2.93
N GLY A 90 -8.36 -24.49 -1.96
CA GLY A 90 -9.80 -24.38 -2.20
C GLY A 90 -10.13 -23.19 -3.10
N LEU A 91 -9.62 -22.00 -2.76
CA LEU A 91 -9.84 -20.78 -3.53
C LEU A 91 -9.25 -20.86 -4.93
N ILE A 92 -8.08 -21.49 -5.11
CA ILE A 92 -7.48 -21.70 -6.43
C ILE A 92 -8.39 -22.59 -7.28
N LYS A 93 -8.92 -23.67 -6.74
CA LYS A 93 -9.85 -24.55 -7.46
C LYS A 93 -11.13 -23.83 -7.88
N GLU A 94 -11.71 -23.03 -6.99
CA GLU A 94 -12.89 -22.21 -7.31
C GLU A 94 -12.59 -21.17 -8.39
N LEU A 95 -11.46 -20.47 -8.30
CA LEU A 95 -11.03 -19.50 -9.30
C LEU A 95 -10.84 -20.16 -10.67
N MET A 96 -10.21 -21.34 -10.72
CA MET A 96 -10.03 -22.10 -11.95
C MET A 96 -11.37 -22.53 -12.56
N ALA A 97 -12.34 -22.95 -11.73
CA ALA A 97 -13.67 -23.31 -12.20
C ALA A 97 -14.41 -22.10 -12.81
N VAL A 98 -14.36 -20.94 -12.15
CA VAL A 98 -14.93 -19.70 -12.67
C VAL A 98 -14.25 -19.27 -13.97
N GLN A 99 -12.92 -19.31 -14.01
CA GLN A 99 -12.15 -18.97 -15.21
C GLN A 99 -12.51 -19.87 -16.39
N GLN A 100 -12.66 -21.19 -16.17
CA GLN A 100 -13.05 -22.12 -17.20
C GLN A 100 -14.48 -21.85 -17.70
N GLN A 101 -15.40 -21.56 -16.80
CA GLN A 101 -16.78 -21.21 -17.15
C GLN A 101 -16.85 -19.92 -17.98
N GLU A 102 -16.13 -18.87 -17.58
CA GLU A 102 -16.08 -17.61 -18.33
C GLU A 102 -15.37 -17.78 -19.69
N SER A 103 -14.33 -18.61 -19.76
CA SER A 103 -13.67 -18.92 -21.04
C SER A 103 -14.63 -19.58 -22.03
N ILE A 104 -15.47 -20.51 -21.57
CA ILE A 104 -16.50 -21.14 -22.39
C ILE A 104 -17.53 -20.10 -22.86
N LYS A 105 -17.99 -19.20 -21.96
CA LYS A 105 -18.93 -18.13 -22.32
C LYS A 105 -18.34 -17.20 -23.38
N ILE A 106 -17.09 -16.77 -23.20
CA ILE A 106 -16.36 -15.92 -24.15
C ILE A 106 -16.25 -16.63 -25.50
N GLN A 107 -15.88 -17.91 -25.51
CA GLN A 107 -15.76 -18.68 -26.76
C GLN A 107 -17.10 -18.76 -27.50
N ASN A 108 -18.22 -18.95 -26.78
CA ASN A 108 -19.56 -18.98 -27.38
C ASN A 108 -19.98 -17.61 -27.93
N ILE A 109 -19.57 -16.51 -27.27
CA ILE A 109 -19.82 -15.16 -27.78
C ILE A 109 -19.03 -14.91 -29.05
N LEU A 110 -17.76 -15.32 -29.09
CA LEU A 110 -16.90 -15.17 -30.27
C LEU A 110 -17.47 -15.90 -31.49
N THR A 111 -17.86 -17.17 -31.34
CA THR A 111 -18.47 -17.95 -32.43
C THR A 111 -19.79 -17.33 -32.91
N SER A 112 -20.62 -16.82 -32.00
CA SER A 112 -21.83 -16.08 -32.37
C SER A 112 -21.52 -14.81 -33.15
N LEU A 113 -20.48 -14.07 -32.76
CA LEU A 113 -20.10 -12.81 -33.39
C LEU A 113 -19.52 -13.02 -34.79
N ASP A 114 -18.72 -14.07 -34.98
CA ASP A 114 -18.20 -14.46 -36.30
C ASP A 114 -19.34 -14.78 -37.27
N SER A 115 -20.35 -15.54 -36.85
CA SER A 115 -21.52 -15.84 -37.69
C SER A 115 -22.32 -14.57 -38.09
N LYS A 116 -22.42 -13.58 -37.19
CA LYS A 116 -23.08 -12.30 -37.48
C LYS A 116 -22.30 -11.45 -38.48
N LYS A 117 -20.96 -11.52 -38.43
CA LYS A 117 -20.10 -10.81 -39.37
C LYS A 117 -20.30 -11.35 -40.80
N GLU A 118 -20.34 -12.67 -40.97
CA GLU A 118 -20.63 -13.30 -42.26
C GLU A 118 -21.99 -12.88 -42.83
N ILE A 119 -23.03 -12.83 -42.00
CA ILE A 119 -24.37 -12.34 -42.40
C ILE A 119 -24.31 -10.88 -42.87
N THR A 120 -23.51 -10.04 -42.22
CA THR A 120 -23.36 -8.63 -42.59
C THR A 120 -22.65 -8.47 -43.92
N GLU A 121 -21.61 -9.25 -44.17
CA GLU A 121 -20.89 -9.28 -45.46
C GLU A 121 -21.80 -9.75 -46.60
N LEU A 122 -22.59 -10.79 -46.38
CA LEU A 122 -23.60 -11.27 -47.34
C LEU A 122 -24.68 -10.21 -47.63
N LYS A 123 -25.08 -9.44 -46.61
CA LYS A 123 -26.06 -8.35 -46.77
C LYS A 123 -25.51 -7.22 -47.65
N VAL A 124 -24.26 -6.80 -47.43
CA VAL A 124 -23.58 -5.80 -48.28
C VAL A 124 -23.47 -6.30 -49.72
N PHE A 125 -23.12 -7.57 -49.90
CA PHE A 125 -23.07 -8.19 -51.23
C PHE A 125 -24.44 -8.17 -51.92
N PHE A 126 -25.50 -8.50 -51.19
CA PHE A 126 -26.87 -8.48 -51.70
C PHE A 126 -27.32 -7.07 -52.10
N ASP A 127 -27.03 -6.05 -51.28
CA ASP A 127 -27.35 -4.66 -51.58
C ASP A 127 -26.61 -4.18 -52.85
N ASN A 128 -25.36 -4.59 -53.04
CA ASN A 128 -24.59 -4.32 -54.27
C ASN A 128 -25.23 -4.98 -55.51
N ILE A 129 -25.71 -6.22 -55.40
CA ILE A 129 -26.44 -6.88 -56.50
C ILE A 129 -27.72 -6.11 -56.81
N LYS A 130 -28.48 -5.72 -55.79
CA LYS A 130 -29.73 -4.97 -55.95
C LYS A 130 -29.51 -3.62 -56.64
N GLN A 131 -28.44 -2.91 -56.27
CA GLN A 131 -28.07 -1.66 -56.93
C GLN A 131 -27.74 -1.89 -58.41
N LYS A 132 -26.89 -2.88 -58.71
CA LYS A 132 -26.54 -3.21 -60.10
C LYS A 132 -27.75 -3.62 -60.95
N ALA A 133 -28.71 -4.35 -60.37
CA ALA A 133 -29.95 -4.70 -61.05
C ALA A 133 -30.82 -3.47 -61.33
N SER A 134 -30.92 -2.55 -60.37
CA SER A 134 -31.62 -1.27 -60.56
C SER A 134 -30.95 -0.39 -61.62
N ASP A 135 -29.63 -0.32 -61.63
CA ASP A 135 -28.85 0.45 -62.62
C ASP A 135 -29.04 -0.14 -64.03
N LEU A 136 -29.05 -1.48 -64.14
CA LEU A 136 -29.34 -2.18 -65.39
C LEU A 136 -30.76 -1.90 -65.88
N GLN A 137 -31.75 -1.95 -64.98
CA GLN A 137 -33.14 -1.64 -65.33
C GLN A 137 -33.25 -0.19 -65.83
N ALA A 138 -32.64 0.77 -65.13
CA ALA A 138 -32.61 2.17 -65.54
C ALA A 138 -31.96 2.35 -66.92
N PHE A 139 -30.84 1.67 -67.19
CA PHE A 139 -30.17 1.67 -68.48
C PHE A 139 -31.07 1.12 -69.61
N LEU A 140 -31.76 0.01 -69.38
CA LEU A 140 -32.69 -0.58 -70.35
C LEU A 140 -33.83 0.39 -70.69
N THR A 141 -34.48 0.99 -69.68
CA THR A 141 -35.51 2.01 -69.93
C THR A 141 -34.97 3.22 -70.67
N MET A 142 -33.74 3.67 -70.36
CA MET A 142 -33.13 4.79 -71.07
C MET A 142 -32.87 4.46 -72.54
N LYS A 143 -32.45 3.23 -72.86
CA LYS A 143 -32.30 2.76 -74.24
C LYS A 143 -33.63 2.66 -74.99
N GLU A 144 -34.71 2.29 -74.31
CA GLU A 144 -36.05 2.31 -74.88
C GLU A 144 -36.54 3.73 -75.15
N ILE A 145 -36.28 4.67 -74.23
CA ILE A 145 -36.57 6.10 -74.43
C ILE A 145 -35.74 6.68 -75.58
N GLU A 146 -34.45 6.35 -75.68
CA GLU A 146 -33.61 6.77 -76.80
C GLU A 146 -34.18 6.28 -78.14
N LYS A 147 -34.55 4.99 -78.22
CA LYS A 147 -35.21 4.42 -79.41
C LYS A 147 -36.54 5.11 -79.72
N ALA A 148 -37.35 5.41 -78.72
CA ALA A 148 -38.63 6.11 -78.88
C ALA A 148 -38.43 7.58 -79.33
N SER A 149 -37.39 8.25 -78.84
CA SER A 149 -37.05 9.62 -79.26
C SER A 149 -36.45 9.69 -80.66
N ALA A 150 -35.69 8.66 -81.09
CA ALA A 150 -35.16 8.57 -82.44
C ALA A 150 -36.26 8.31 -83.49
N ALA A 151 -37.38 7.68 -83.09
CA ALA A 151 -38.52 7.41 -83.96
C ALA A 151 -39.49 8.59 -84.10
N ASN A 152 -39.46 9.56 -83.18
CA ASN A 152 -40.37 10.70 -83.16
C ASN A 152 -39.59 12.00 -82.93
N HIS A 153 -39.52 12.88 -83.93
CA HIS A 153 -39.03 14.26 -83.77
C HIS A 153 -39.93 15.04 -82.81
N LEU A 154 -39.75 14.83 -81.50
CA LEU A 154 -40.50 15.48 -80.45
C LEU A 154 -39.55 16.24 -79.53
N ASN A 155 -39.70 17.56 -79.59
CA ASN A 155 -39.07 18.57 -78.75
C ASN A 155 -39.59 18.39 -77.31
N ILE A 156 -38.84 17.70 -76.44
CA ILE A 156 -39.22 17.51 -75.04
C ILE A 156 -38.31 18.40 -74.18
N SER A 157 -38.80 19.60 -73.83
CA SER A 157 -38.04 20.61 -73.09
C SER A 157 -38.25 20.59 -71.57
N LYS A 158 -38.95 19.59 -70.99
CA LYS A 158 -39.07 19.47 -69.52
C LYS A 158 -39.22 18.02 -69.06
N PHE A 159 -38.23 17.54 -68.31
CA PHE A 159 -38.37 16.38 -67.41
C PHE A 159 -37.60 16.66 -66.11
N GLY A 160 -38.33 17.02 -65.05
CA GLY A 160 -37.84 17.04 -63.66
C GLY A 160 -36.66 17.97 -63.35
N ASP A 161 -36.21 17.95 -62.08
CA ASP A 161 -35.22 18.85 -61.46
C ASP A 161 -33.76 18.66 -61.96
N ILE A 162 -33.57 18.60 -63.28
CA ILE A 162 -32.26 18.58 -63.93
C ILE A 162 -32.23 19.73 -64.92
N SER A 163 -31.45 20.77 -64.60
CA SER A 163 -31.17 21.86 -65.53
C SER A 163 -30.00 21.44 -66.43
N VAL A 164 -30.27 21.37 -67.73
CA VAL A 164 -29.24 21.24 -68.77
C VAL A 164 -28.90 22.65 -69.25
N SER A 165 -27.69 23.13 -69.01
CA SER A 165 -27.14 24.32 -69.67
C SER A 165 -26.15 23.89 -70.73
N SER A 166 -26.38 24.31 -71.97
CA SER A 166 -25.49 24.02 -73.10
C SER A 166 -24.67 25.25 -73.47
N ASP A 167 -23.35 25.09 -73.49
CA ASP A 167 -22.46 25.87 -74.36
C ASP A 167 -22.07 25.01 -75.57
N PRO A 168 -21.75 25.60 -76.74
CA PRO A 168 -21.45 24.82 -77.93
C PRO A 168 -20.23 23.93 -77.67
N CYS A 169 -20.47 22.61 -77.72
CA CYS A 169 -19.52 21.50 -77.61
C CYS A 169 -19.23 20.90 -76.22
N GLN A 170 -19.93 21.24 -75.13
CA GLN A 170 -19.83 20.48 -73.86
C GLN A 170 -21.17 20.32 -73.14
N LEU A 171 -21.52 19.08 -72.78
CA LEU A 171 -22.72 18.74 -72.01
C LEU A 171 -22.33 18.49 -70.56
N PHE A 172 -22.78 19.34 -69.63
CA PHE A 172 -22.60 19.14 -68.18
C PHE A 172 -23.90 18.62 -67.55
N ILE A 173 -23.84 17.48 -66.88
CA ILE A 173 -24.96 16.94 -66.09
C ILE A 173 -24.70 17.26 -64.61
N HIS A 174 -25.44 18.22 -64.06
CA HIS A 174 -25.40 18.54 -62.64
C HIS A 174 -26.51 17.80 -61.89
N LYS A 175 -26.14 16.84 -61.03
CA LYS A 175 -27.04 16.25 -60.04
C LYS A 175 -27.06 17.14 -58.79
N ARG A 176 -28.18 17.82 -58.51
CA ARG A 176 -28.37 18.49 -57.21
C ARG A 176 -28.36 17.43 -56.10
N LYS A 177 -27.44 17.55 -55.15
CA LYS A 177 -27.43 16.78 -53.91
C LYS A 177 -28.24 17.54 -52.87
N ASP A 178 -29.43 17.05 -52.56
CA ASP A 178 -30.11 17.43 -51.31
C ASP A 178 -29.39 16.79 -50.12
N ARG A 179 -29.22 17.58 -49.06
CA ARG A 179 -28.50 17.20 -47.85
C ARG A 179 -29.27 16.09 -47.11
N GLN A 180 -28.70 14.89 -47.04
CA GLN A 180 -29.11 13.85 -46.09
C GLN A 180 -28.01 13.59 -45.04
N ALA A 181 -28.46 13.60 -43.79
CA ALA A 181 -27.91 13.09 -42.52
C ALA A 181 -26.39 12.85 -42.36
N GLN A 182 -25.77 13.60 -41.44
CA GLN A 182 -24.57 13.15 -40.74
C GLN A 182 -24.95 12.09 -39.71
N ILE A 183 -24.57 10.84 -39.97
CA ILE A 183 -24.50 9.79 -38.94
C ILE A 183 -23.12 9.91 -38.29
N MET A 184 -23.08 10.14 -36.97
CA MET A 184 -21.85 10.02 -36.19
C MET A 184 -21.37 8.57 -36.23
N LEU A 185 -20.25 8.32 -36.90
CA LEU A 185 -19.53 7.05 -36.79
C LEU A 185 -18.95 6.94 -35.38
N ALA A 186 -19.34 5.89 -34.66
CA ALA A 186 -18.68 5.50 -33.42
C ALA A 186 -17.20 5.21 -33.73
N VAL A 187 -16.30 5.94 -33.06
CA VAL A 187 -14.85 5.67 -33.15
C VAL A 187 -14.61 4.31 -32.49
N PRO A 188 -14.04 3.32 -33.20
CA PRO A 188 -13.70 2.04 -32.59
C PRO A 188 -12.60 2.28 -31.55
N THR A 189 -12.86 1.93 -30.29
CA THR A 189 -11.80 1.76 -29.30
C THR A 189 -10.85 0.68 -29.80
N ARG A 190 -9.67 1.07 -30.27
CA ARG A 190 -8.63 0.11 -30.63
C ARG A 190 -8.21 -0.63 -29.37
N ASN A 191 -8.43 -1.95 -29.38
CA ASN A 191 -7.85 -2.84 -28.40
C ASN A 191 -6.32 -2.74 -28.54
N ILE A 192 -5.62 -2.40 -27.45
CA ILE A 192 -4.15 -2.29 -27.47
C ILE A 192 -3.59 -3.71 -27.33
N SER A 193 -3.70 -4.50 -28.40
CA SER A 193 -3.21 -5.88 -28.46
C SER A 193 -1.67 -6.00 -28.52
N ASN A 194 -0.95 -4.87 -28.50
CA ASN A 194 0.50 -4.82 -28.65
C ASN A 194 1.19 -4.04 -27.52
N LEU A 195 0.69 -4.10 -26.28
CA LEU A 195 1.43 -3.60 -25.13
C LEU A 195 2.53 -4.62 -24.78
N VAL A 196 3.61 -4.60 -25.56
CA VAL A 196 4.82 -5.37 -25.25
C VAL A 196 5.49 -4.69 -24.07
N LEU A 197 5.22 -5.19 -22.86
CA LEU A 197 5.99 -4.87 -21.65
C LEU A 197 7.41 -5.39 -21.85
N ARG A 198 8.26 -4.61 -22.52
CA ARG A 198 9.69 -4.87 -22.55
C ARG A 198 10.23 -4.46 -21.19
N LEU A 199 10.55 -5.43 -20.34
CA LEU A 199 11.40 -5.22 -19.17
C LEU A 199 12.74 -4.65 -19.66
N HIS A 200 12.86 -3.33 -19.63
CA HIS A 200 14.11 -2.66 -19.96
C HIS A 200 15.07 -2.83 -18.79
N LYS A 201 15.91 -3.87 -18.93
CA LYS A 201 17.08 -4.16 -18.10
C LYS A 201 16.76 -4.54 -16.66
N HIS A 202 17.51 -5.52 -16.17
CA HIS A 202 17.55 -5.95 -14.78
C HIS A 202 17.52 -4.74 -13.84
N ILE A 203 16.42 -4.53 -13.11
CA ILE A 203 16.48 -3.81 -11.85
C ILE A 203 17.15 -4.81 -10.91
N ASP A 204 18.39 -4.53 -10.51
CA ASP A 204 19.17 -5.39 -9.64
C ASP A 204 18.37 -5.66 -8.34
N PRO A 205 17.95 -6.91 -8.06
CA PRO A 205 17.12 -7.23 -6.91
C PRO A 205 17.80 -6.97 -5.55
N LYS A 206 19.07 -6.55 -5.55
CA LYS A 206 19.76 -6.03 -4.37
C LYS A 206 19.21 -4.69 -3.85
N LEU A 207 18.27 -4.05 -4.57
CA LEU A 207 17.52 -2.87 -4.15
C LEU A 207 16.13 -3.22 -3.58
N SER A 208 16.03 -4.27 -2.77
CA SER A 208 14.79 -4.68 -2.08
C SER A 208 14.29 -3.69 -1.02
N ASP A 209 14.75 -2.45 -1.07
CA ASP A 209 14.45 -1.38 -0.12
C ASP A 209 13.35 -0.43 -0.61
N ILE A 210 12.80 -0.69 -1.80
CA ILE A 210 11.73 0.13 -2.37
C ILE A 210 10.40 -0.28 -1.73
N GLN A 211 9.80 0.62 -0.94
CA GLN A 211 8.52 0.37 -0.27
C GLN A 211 7.33 1.03 -0.97
N GLY A 212 7.56 2.11 -1.72
CA GLY A 212 6.53 2.85 -2.43
C GLY A 212 7.04 3.40 -3.75
N CYS A 213 6.12 3.59 -4.70
CA CYS A 213 6.43 4.18 -6.00
C CYS A 213 5.29 5.05 -6.54
N SER A 214 5.64 6.07 -7.31
CA SER A 214 4.68 6.91 -8.01
C SER A 214 5.18 7.35 -9.37
N LEU A 215 4.25 7.57 -10.30
CA LEU A 215 4.55 8.11 -11.62
C LEU A 215 4.36 9.63 -11.61
N LEU A 216 5.41 10.35 -11.98
CA LEU A 216 5.45 11.79 -12.12
C LEU A 216 5.11 12.21 -13.57
N PRO A 217 4.75 13.49 -13.81
CA PRO A 217 4.55 14.01 -15.16
C PRO A 217 5.79 13.81 -16.05
N LYS A 218 5.54 13.71 -17.36
CA LYS A 218 6.56 13.41 -18.38
C LYS A 218 7.19 12.01 -18.23
N GLY A 219 6.50 11.09 -17.54
CA GLY A 219 6.90 9.71 -17.37
C GLY A 219 8.06 9.50 -16.41
N ARG A 220 8.40 10.49 -15.58
CA ARG A 220 9.39 10.31 -14.51
C ARG A 220 8.83 9.39 -13.44
N MET A 221 9.69 8.73 -12.68
CA MET A 221 9.30 7.80 -11.61
C MET A 221 9.92 8.25 -10.30
N VAL A 222 9.23 8.02 -9.20
CA VAL A 222 9.76 8.25 -7.86
C VAL A 222 9.59 7.00 -7.02
N PHE A 223 10.60 6.70 -6.19
CA PHE A 223 10.66 5.53 -5.32
C PHE A 223 11.04 5.97 -3.90
N SER A 224 10.35 5.46 -2.88
CA SER A 224 10.78 5.56 -1.48
C SER A 224 11.73 4.40 -1.16
N CYS A 225 12.91 4.71 -0.61
CA CYS A 225 13.89 3.73 -0.13
C CYS A 225 13.96 3.78 1.40
N TYR A 226 13.44 2.76 2.06
CA TYR A 226 13.13 2.76 3.49
C TYR A 226 14.36 2.69 4.40
N GLU A 227 15.21 1.68 4.23
CA GLU A 227 16.48 1.47 4.95
C GLU A 227 17.53 2.52 4.59
N GLN A 228 17.44 3.10 3.40
CA GLN A 228 18.34 4.17 2.97
C GLN A 228 17.85 5.58 3.32
N GLU A 229 16.67 5.69 3.94
CA GLU A 229 16.07 6.95 4.40
C GLU A 229 16.06 8.05 3.33
N LYS A 230 15.78 7.66 2.09
CA LYS A 230 15.84 8.56 0.93
C LYS A 230 14.79 8.27 -0.12
N ILE A 231 14.51 9.27 -0.94
CA ILE A 231 13.68 9.13 -2.15
C ILE A 231 14.55 9.24 -3.38
N ARG A 232 14.30 8.37 -4.35
CA ARG A 232 14.98 8.39 -5.65
C ARG A 232 14.02 8.77 -6.75
N VAL A 233 14.41 9.76 -7.55
CA VAL A 233 13.67 10.17 -8.73
C VAL A 233 14.42 9.72 -9.98
N HIS A 234 13.70 9.12 -10.91
CA HIS A 234 14.22 8.61 -12.18
C HIS A 234 13.51 9.30 -13.35
N LYS A 235 14.26 9.47 -14.45
CA LYS A 235 13.74 9.96 -15.72
C LYS A 235 12.91 8.87 -16.40
N SER A 236 12.14 9.26 -17.42
CA SER A 236 11.29 8.34 -18.19
C SER A 236 12.04 7.25 -18.95
N ASN A 237 13.34 7.44 -19.19
CA ASN A 237 14.23 6.43 -19.74
C ASN A 237 14.84 5.49 -18.67
N GLY A 238 14.43 5.60 -17.41
CA GLY A 238 14.91 4.81 -16.28
C GLY A 238 16.23 5.30 -15.65
N SER A 239 16.93 6.27 -16.24
CA SER A 239 18.15 6.82 -15.64
C SER A 239 17.83 7.64 -14.39
N LYS A 240 18.70 7.57 -13.38
CA LYS A 240 18.62 8.39 -12.17
C LYS A 240 18.56 9.89 -12.53
N ASP A 241 17.61 10.60 -11.93
CA ASP A 241 17.46 12.05 -12.07
C ASP A 241 18.14 12.75 -10.89
N TYR A 242 17.58 12.62 -9.68
CA TYR A 242 18.11 13.14 -8.42
C TYR A 242 17.61 12.32 -7.23
N GLU A 243 18.16 12.56 -6.04
CA GLU A 243 17.74 11.92 -4.78
C GLU A 243 17.46 12.99 -3.72
N ILE A 244 16.53 12.68 -2.82
CA ILE A 244 16.20 13.49 -1.65
C ILE A 244 16.61 12.66 -0.43
N ASN A 245 17.58 13.17 0.35
CA ASN A 245 18.11 12.51 1.55
C ASN A 245 17.45 13.08 2.81
N ASP A 246 17.71 12.45 3.96
CA ASP A 246 17.34 12.93 5.31
C ASP A 246 15.83 13.09 5.54
N ILE A 247 15.01 12.26 4.87
CA ILE A 247 13.54 12.26 5.00
C ILE A 247 13.02 11.23 6.02
N GLY A 248 13.94 10.52 6.69
CA GLY A 248 13.64 9.38 7.55
C GLY A 248 13.15 8.16 6.77
N LYS A 249 12.62 7.17 7.49
CA LYS A 249 12.17 5.89 6.91
C LYS A 249 10.87 6.05 6.11
N ALA A 250 11.01 6.43 4.85
CA ALA A 250 9.90 6.64 3.93
C ALA A 250 9.27 5.30 3.54
N VAL A 251 7.97 5.15 3.83
CA VAL A 251 7.19 3.93 3.55
C VAL A 251 6.53 4.02 2.19
N ASP A 252 5.89 5.14 1.88
CA ASP A 252 5.14 5.30 0.61
C ASP A 252 5.33 6.69 0.01
N VAL A 253 5.16 6.79 -1.30
CA VAL A 253 5.32 8.02 -2.07
C VAL A 253 4.20 8.17 -3.09
N VAL A 254 3.56 9.35 -3.12
CA VAL A 254 2.45 9.64 -4.03
C VAL A 254 2.64 11.01 -4.67
N PHE A 255 2.51 11.08 -6.00
CA PHE A 255 2.47 12.33 -6.73
C PHE A 255 1.11 13.03 -6.59
N ILE A 256 1.10 14.32 -6.24
CA ILE A 256 -0.13 15.06 -5.92
C ILE A 256 -0.43 16.20 -6.92
N GLY A 257 0.34 16.31 -8.01
CA GLY A 257 0.23 17.44 -8.92
C GLY A 257 1.07 18.65 -8.49
N GLY A 258 1.17 19.67 -9.35
CA GLY A 258 1.91 20.91 -9.05
C GLY A 258 3.43 20.77 -8.89
N GLY A 259 4.00 19.58 -9.18
CA GLY A 259 5.41 19.29 -8.90
C GLY A 259 5.66 18.79 -7.47
N CYS A 260 4.61 18.58 -6.68
CA CYS A 260 4.70 18.14 -5.28
C CYS A 260 4.54 16.63 -5.15
N ILE A 261 5.25 16.08 -4.17
CA ILE A 261 5.29 14.65 -3.85
C ILE A 261 4.96 14.51 -2.37
N ALA A 262 3.91 13.75 -2.05
CA ALA A 262 3.64 13.31 -0.68
C ALA A 262 4.58 12.15 -0.36
N VAL A 263 5.22 12.23 0.80
CA VAL A 263 6.09 11.19 1.33
C VAL A 263 5.52 10.80 2.68
N THR A 264 5.34 9.50 2.91
CA THR A 264 4.93 8.99 4.22
C THR A 264 6.17 8.50 4.94
N SER A 265 6.52 9.13 6.07
CA SER A 265 7.51 8.63 7.02
C SER A 265 6.76 8.23 8.29
N GLY A 266 6.33 6.96 8.35
CA GLY A 266 5.49 6.47 9.44
C GLY A 266 3.99 6.43 9.11
N HIS A 267 3.51 5.19 9.08
CA HIS A 267 2.17 4.58 9.16
C HIS A 267 0.87 5.15 8.58
N SER A 268 0.73 6.38 8.07
CA SER A 268 -0.27 6.70 7.01
C SER A 268 -0.46 8.20 6.75
N ASN A 269 -0.55 8.57 5.47
CA ASN A 269 -1.08 9.86 5.02
C ASN A 269 -2.22 9.64 4.02
N LYS A 270 -3.20 10.55 3.99
CA LYS A 270 -4.31 10.55 3.00
C LYS A 270 -4.52 11.93 2.42
N ILE A 271 -5.01 11.97 1.18
CA ILE A 271 -5.12 13.21 0.39
C ILE A 271 -6.61 13.55 0.20
N ASN A 272 -6.96 14.83 0.32
CA ASN A 272 -8.32 15.32 0.07
C ASN A 272 -8.52 15.77 -1.39
N LYS A 273 -9.77 16.16 -1.74
CA LYS A 273 -10.13 16.66 -3.09
C LYS A 273 -9.38 17.94 -3.51
N ASP A 274 -8.88 18.71 -2.55
CA ASP A 274 -8.17 19.97 -2.76
C ASP A 274 -6.64 19.77 -2.83
N GLY A 275 -6.17 18.52 -2.76
CA GLY A 275 -4.74 18.19 -2.76
C GLY A 275 -4.04 18.40 -1.42
N ASN A 276 -4.78 18.69 -0.34
CA ASN A 276 -4.22 18.74 1.00
C ASN A 276 -3.86 17.33 1.47
N ILE A 277 -2.74 17.22 2.17
CA ILE A 277 -2.25 15.98 2.78
C ILE A 277 -2.60 16.01 4.26
N TYR A 278 -3.30 14.99 4.75
CA TYR A 278 -3.39 14.73 6.17
C TYR A 278 -2.23 13.82 6.56
N ALA A 279 -1.42 14.28 7.51
CA ALA A 279 -0.30 13.54 8.04
C ALA A 279 -0.49 13.25 9.52
N VAL A 280 -0.13 12.03 9.91
CA VAL A 280 -0.15 11.59 11.30
C VAL A 280 1.26 11.69 11.88
N GLU A 281 1.43 12.55 12.87
CA GLU A 281 2.70 12.71 13.58
C GLU A 281 2.66 11.88 14.87
N ASN A 282 3.12 10.63 14.79
CA ASN A 282 3.05 9.67 15.91
C ASN A 282 3.69 10.21 17.20
N LEU A 283 4.92 10.74 17.11
CA LEU A 283 5.69 11.20 18.27
C LEU A 283 5.14 12.47 18.91
N THR A 284 4.52 13.35 18.12
CA THR A 284 3.94 14.61 18.63
C THR A 284 2.46 14.45 18.96
N HIS A 285 1.86 13.30 18.63
CA HIS A 285 0.44 12.98 18.79
C HIS A 285 -0.49 13.99 18.12
N ASN A 286 -0.13 14.39 16.91
CA ASN A 286 -0.91 15.35 16.15
C ASN A 286 -1.35 14.77 14.81
N VAL A 287 -2.48 15.27 14.31
CA VAL A 287 -2.84 15.15 12.90
C VAL A 287 -2.80 16.53 12.29
N VAL A 288 -2.04 16.67 11.21
CA VAL A 288 -1.79 17.96 10.57
C VAL A 288 -2.24 17.93 9.13
N VAL A 289 -2.73 19.07 8.65
CA VAL A 289 -2.98 19.31 7.24
C VAL A 289 -1.76 20.00 6.66
N ILE A 290 -1.23 19.46 5.57
CA ILE A 290 -0.19 20.08 4.76
C ILE A 290 -0.86 20.51 3.46
N SER A 291 -0.66 21.77 3.08
CA SER A 291 -1.19 22.31 1.82
C SER A 291 -0.54 21.61 0.62
N PRO A 292 -1.12 21.73 -0.59
CA PRO A 292 -0.51 21.16 -1.81
C PRO A 292 0.91 21.70 -2.05
N GLY A 293 1.20 22.92 -1.57
CA GLY A 293 2.53 23.53 -1.62
C GLY A 293 3.53 23.02 -0.58
N GLY A 294 3.17 22.00 0.21
CA GLY A 294 4.05 21.38 1.21
C GLY A 294 4.19 22.16 2.52
N GLN A 295 3.45 23.25 2.72
CA GLN A 295 3.46 24.00 3.98
C GLN A 295 2.46 23.41 4.97
N ARG A 296 2.86 23.26 6.24
CA ARG A 296 1.94 22.91 7.32
C ARG A 296 0.86 23.99 7.41
N TYR A 297 -0.36 23.61 7.08
CA TYR A 297 -1.49 24.52 6.94
C TYR A 297 -2.21 24.71 8.27
N ARG A 298 -2.59 23.62 8.95
CA ARG A 298 -3.22 23.64 10.27
C ARG A 298 -3.10 22.30 10.99
N GLN A 299 -3.28 22.31 12.31
CA GLN A 299 -3.46 21.10 13.11
C GLN A 299 -4.95 20.77 13.21
N LEU A 300 -5.32 19.50 13.01
CA LEU A 300 -6.70 19.02 13.12
C LEU A 300 -6.99 18.38 14.47
N LEU A 301 -6.07 17.53 14.92
CA LEU A 301 -6.19 16.78 16.17
C LEU A 301 -4.86 16.83 16.90
N SER A 302 -4.95 16.74 18.22
CA SER A 302 -3.85 16.84 19.16
C SER A 302 -4.00 15.85 20.30
N ARG A 303 -2.99 15.78 21.17
CA ARG A 303 -3.07 15.00 22.41
C ARG A 303 -4.28 15.40 23.27
N ASP A 304 -4.67 16.68 23.26
CA ASP A 304 -5.80 17.19 24.04
C ASP A 304 -7.14 16.64 23.54
N ASP A 305 -7.20 16.20 22.29
CA ASP A 305 -8.36 15.53 21.69
C ASP A 305 -8.39 14.00 21.97
N GLY A 306 -7.48 13.50 22.82
CA GLY A 306 -7.38 12.08 23.17
C GLY A 306 -6.49 11.26 22.24
N LEU A 307 -5.76 11.92 21.33
CA LEU A 307 -4.85 11.25 20.41
C LEU A 307 -3.62 10.69 21.15
N SER A 308 -3.32 9.40 20.97
CA SER A 308 -2.21 8.73 21.65
C SER A 308 -1.57 7.71 20.73
N TYR A 309 -0.32 7.98 20.36
CA TYR A 309 0.45 7.22 19.37
C TYR A 309 -0.37 6.89 18.11
N PRO A 310 -0.92 7.90 17.41
CA PRO A 310 -1.70 7.65 16.21
C PRO A 310 -0.82 6.99 15.15
N GLN A 311 -1.34 5.93 14.53
CA GLN A 311 -0.60 5.18 13.50
C GLN A 311 -1.28 5.23 12.16
N VAL A 312 -2.60 5.03 12.14
CA VAL A 312 -3.35 4.85 10.90
C VAL A 312 -4.38 5.95 10.74
N LEU A 313 -4.53 6.42 9.51
CA LEU A 313 -5.42 7.48 9.10
C LEU A 313 -6.07 7.12 7.77
N HIS A 314 -7.39 7.26 7.73
CA HIS A 314 -8.21 7.08 6.55
C HIS A 314 -9.08 8.31 6.35
N TYR A 315 -9.11 8.84 5.12
CA TYR A 315 -9.96 9.96 4.77
C TYR A 315 -11.00 9.50 3.76
N ASP A 316 -12.27 9.61 4.13
CA ASP A 316 -13.41 9.34 3.25
C ASP A 316 -13.80 10.62 2.51
N ILE A 317 -13.51 10.63 1.21
CA ILE A 317 -13.77 11.72 0.29
C ILE A 317 -15.28 11.98 0.08
N SER A 318 -16.12 10.98 0.29
CA SER A 318 -17.57 11.05 0.06
C SER A 318 -18.29 11.72 1.23
N THR A 319 -17.89 11.43 2.46
CA THR A 319 -18.48 11.97 3.68
C THR A 319 -17.67 13.10 4.31
N ASN A 320 -16.50 13.39 3.78
CA ASN A 320 -15.56 14.40 4.30
C ASN A 320 -15.14 14.11 5.76
N LYS A 321 -14.94 12.83 6.06
CA LYS A 321 -14.60 12.33 7.39
C LYS A 321 -13.20 11.75 7.43
N LEU A 322 -12.54 11.93 8.57
CA LEU A 322 -11.21 11.42 8.86
C LEU A 322 -11.28 10.42 10.01
N LEU A 323 -10.97 9.16 9.72
CA LEU A 323 -10.77 8.14 10.72
C LEU A 323 -9.29 8.13 11.13
N VAL A 324 -9.00 8.18 12.42
CA VAL A 324 -7.64 8.12 12.98
C VAL A 324 -7.60 7.04 14.05
N ALA A 325 -6.74 6.04 13.87
CA ALA A 325 -6.57 4.95 14.81
C ALA A 325 -5.28 5.11 15.63
N ASN A 326 -5.44 5.03 16.94
CA ASN A 326 -4.35 5.00 17.90
C ASN A 326 -3.71 3.60 17.97
N ALA A 327 -2.44 3.53 18.39
CA ALA A 327 -1.76 2.25 18.62
C ALA A 327 -2.28 1.49 19.84
N VAL A 328 -2.75 2.21 20.86
CA VAL A 328 -3.04 1.66 22.19
C VAL A 328 -4.52 1.85 22.59
N ASN A 329 -5.23 2.76 21.93
CA ASN A 329 -6.58 3.20 22.31
C ASN A 329 -7.55 3.11 21.12
N ASP A 330 -8.80 3.51 21.33
CA ASP A 330 -9.88 3.58 20.34
C ASP A 330 -9.53 4.43 19.10
N ALA A 331 -10.26 4.20 18.00
CA ALA A 331 -10.19 4.99 16.79
C ALA A 331 -11.22 6.13 16.80
N PHE A 332 -10.84 7.29 16.29
CA PHE A 332 -11.68 8.49 16.23
C PHE A 332 -12.13 8.75 14.81
N VAL A 333 -13.40 9.15 14.65
CA VAL A 333 -13.92 9.69 13.40
C VAL A 333 -14.14 11.18 13.58
N TYR A 334 -13.53 11.98 12.71
CA TYR A 334 -13.54 13.43 12.77
C TYR A 334 -14.11 14.02 11.48
N ASP A 335 -15.04 14.97 11.60
CA ASP A 335 -15.57 15.72 10.44
C ASP A 335 -14.58 16.81 10.03
N VAL A 336 -14.04 16.72 8.81
CA VAL A 336 -13.06 17.70 8.33
C VAL A 336 -13.79 18.93 7.76
N LYS A 337 -13.98 19.95 8.60
CA LYS A 337 -14.61 21.22 8.18
C LYS A 337 -13.70 22.12 7.35
#